data_AF-B7KHR2-F1
#
_entry.id   AF-B7KHR2-F1
#
_cell.length_a   1.000
_cell.length_b   1.000
_cell.length_c   1.000
_cell.angle_alpha   90.00
_cell.angle_beta   90.00
_cell.angle_gamma   90.00
#
_symmetry.space_group_name_H-M   'P 1'
#
loop_
_entity.id
_entity.type
_entity.pdbx_description
1 polymer ?
#
loop_
_entity_poly.entity_id
_entity_poly.type
_entity_poly.pdbx_seq_one_letter_code
_entity_poly.pdbx_strand_id
1 'polypeptide(L)'
;MAIQQITDNNINDYTLQISDNNILWTNQDPNTFITALYLYNGSQTIEIDRDELSTTLGLSGNNVVWKTPLGRNTYNENLYLYNGSEIIQIDSNNHYDWVRISGDNVVWSASDGTDNEIYLYNGSQTLQLTNNDINDINPLISGNNIVWSSYDANNNYEIFFYNGSQVIQITNNNIGDFNPEISGNNIAWSGYVNGNSEVFFYNGSETIQLTNNDIDDYSPQISGNNIAWSTPNKEIYLYNGSQIIQLANNYNNDLSLKFSGDNLVWSGNDGNDNEIYFYNGSEVIQLSNNNIDDRVSQISGNTVLWVSDDGTDKNVYFYNGSQVIQLTNNNIDNYSDSDYPKLSGNYIVWAASDGTDNEIYLADTREFASLNQAPVYRFYNSETQKHFYTATPSERDYLLQSLPQYQEDGIAFFASQNPQPNLLPVYRFFNSVTQDHFFTASETEREYLVNTLNDYQFEGIGFYTYGADANLGTDVQRFFNPTTQAHFYTTNPTEQAYVQSLGFVFEGVAFEAS
;
A
#
# COMPACT_ATOMS: atom_id res chain seq x y z
N MET A 1 -9.17 -8.56 13.64
CA MET A 1 -7.86 -8.31 14.28
C MET A 1 -6.98 -7.71 13.22
N ALA A 2 -6.35 -6.56 13.50
CA ALA A 2 -5.61 -5.81 12.49
C ALA A 2 -4.33 -6.51 12.01
N ILE A 3 -3.80 -7.44 12.81
CA ILE A 3 -2.62 -8.26 12.53
C ILE A 3 -3.00 -9.74 12.60
N GLN A 4 -2.53 -10.53 11.65
CA GLN A 4 -2.68 -11.97 11.55
C GLN A 4 -1.30 -12.65 11.43
N GLN A 5 -1.04 -13.64 12.27
CA GLN A 5 0.08 -14.57 12.09
C GLN A 5 -0.26 -15.61 11.02
N ILE A 6 0.60 -15.76 10.01
CA ILE A 6 0.40 -16.64 8.85
C ILE A 6 1.05 -18.01 9.06
N THR A 7 2.11 -18.08 9.86
CA THR A 7 2.93 -19.28 10.04
C THR A 7 3.08 -19.66 11.51
N ASP A 8 3.17 -20.96 11.80
CA ASP A 8 3.30 -21.53 13.14
C ASP A 8 4.47 -22.52 13.27
N ASN A 9 5.54 -22.35 12.47
CA ASN A 9 6.64 -23.32 12.35
C ASN A 9 8.01 -22.64 12.43
N ASN A 10 9.04 -23.42 12.80
CA ASN A 10 10.45 -23.02 12.76
C ASN A 10 10.86 -22.63 11.33
N ILE A 11 10.80 -21.35 11.00
CA ILE A 11 11.29 -20.84 9.73
C ILE A 11 12.71 -20.26 9.94
N ASN A 12 13.63 -20.59 9.03
CA ASN A 12 15.06 -20.27 9.20
C ASN A 12 15.67 -19.42 8.07
N ASP A 13 14.97 -19.22 6.95
CA ASP A 13 15.49 -18.47 5.78
C ASP A 13 14.36 -17.91 4.92
N TYR A 14 14.30 -16.58 4.74
CA TYR A 14 13.12 -15.88 4.22
C TYR A 14 13.45 -15.01 3.00
N THR A 15 13.00 -15.43 1.82
CA THR A 15 12.72 -14.48 0.74
C THR A 15 11.26 -14.08 0.84
N LEU A 16 10.96 -12.93 1.47
CA LEU A 16 9.58 -12.46 1.65
C LEU A 16 9.14 -11.57 0.47
N GLN A 17 8.01 -11.91 -0.16
CA GLN A 17 7.36 -11.08 -1.18
C GLN A 17 5.85 -11.00 -0.96
N ILE A 18 5.23 -9.92 -1.44
CA ILE A 18 3.77 -9.75 -1.41
C ILE A 18 3.28 -9.14 -2.72
N SER A 19 2.14 -9.63 -3.21
CA SER A 19 1.42 -9.06 -4.34
C SER A 19 -0.07 -9.23 -4.09
N ASP A 20 -0.80 -8.11 -4.11
CA ASP A 20 -2.15 -8.00 -3.55
C ASP A 20 -2.19 -8.52 -2.10
N ASN A 21 -2.98 -9.57 -1.84
CA ASN A 21 -3.04 -10.27 -0.55
C ASN A 21 -2.31 -11.62 -0.56
N ASN A 22 -1.49 -11.89 -1.58
CA ASN A 22 -0.73 -13.12 -1.72
C ASN A 22 0.67 -12.95 -1.16
N ILE A 23 1.11 -13.88 -0.30
CA ILE A 23 2.39 -13.81 0.40
C ILE A 23 3.23 -15.01 -0.04
N LEU A 24 4.44 -14.73 -0.50
CA LEU A 24 5.43 -15.74 -0.89
C LEU A 24 6.58 -15.74 0.12
N TRP A 25 6.95 -16.92 0.59
CA TRP A 25 8.14 -17.09 1.41
C TRP A 25 8.84 -18.41 1.16
N THR A 26 10.12 -18.46 1.48
CA THR A 26 10.91 -19.68 1.54
C THR A 26 11.05 -20.17 2.98
N ASN A 27 11.35 -21.45 3.14
CA ASN A 27 11.87 -21.99 4.39
C ASN A 27 12.98 -22.99 4.05
N GLN A 28 14.22 -22.68 4.43
CA GLN A 28 15.35 -23.57 4.24
C GLN A 28 15.60 -24.40 5.51
N ASP A 29 15.74 -25.72 5.34
CA ASP A 29 16.22 -26.59 6.40
C ASP A 29 17.73 -26.35 6.61
N PRO A 30 18.16 -25.91 7.80
CA PRO A 30 19.55 -25.54 8.06
C PRO A 30 20.53 -26.73 8.00
N ASN A 31 20.02 -27.96 8.04
CA ASN A 31 20.86 -29.17 8.00
C ASN A 31 20.94 -29.78 6.60
N THR A 32 19.91 -29.62 5.77
CA THR A 32 19.82 -30.28 4.46
C THR A 32 20.03 -29.34 3.28
N PHE A 33 19.87 -28.03 3.48
CA PHE A 33 19.80 -27.00 2.42
C PHE A 33 18.64 -27.21 1.43
N ILE A 34 17.65 -28.01 1.82
CA ILE A 34 16.38 -28.11 1.10
C ILE A 34 15.60 -26.84 1.39
N THR A 35 15.19 -26.14 0.32
CA THR A 35 14.36 -24.94 0.40
C THR A 35 12.94 -25.33 -0.02
N ALA A 36 11.98 -25.15 0.89
CA ALA A 36 10.56 -25.23 0.57
C ALA A 36 10.02 -23.84 0.22
N LEU A 37 9.18 -23.76 -0.81
CA LEU A 37 8.55 -22.54 -1.30
C LEU A 37 7.06 -22.56 -0.99
N TYR A 38 6.59 -21.54 -0.28
CA TYR A 38 5.20 -21.44 0.18
C TYR A 38 4.51 -20.18 -0.35
N LEU A 39 3.26 -20.34 -0.78
CA LEU A 39 2.36 -19.24 -1.15
C LEU A 39 1.12 -19.28 -0.27
N TYR A 40 0.87 -18.20 0.45
CA TYR A 40 -0.43 -17.93 1.06
C TYR A 40 -1.27 -17.12 0.07
N ASN A 41 -2.41 -17.65 -0.36
CA ASN A 41 -3.25 -17.05 -1.40
C ASN A 41 -4.42 -16.20 -0.84
N GLY A 42 -4.28 -15.69 0.38
CA GLY A 42 -5.34 -15.01 1.11
C GLY A 42 -6.34 -15.92 1.84
N SER A 43 -6.28 -17.24 1.64
CA SER A 43 -7.17 -18.20 2.31
C SER A 43 -6.47 -19.43 2.86
N GLN A 44 -5.43 -19.92 2.18
CA GLN A 44 -4.68 -21.09 2.56
C GLN A 44 -3.22 -20.95 2.14
N THR A 45 -2.36 -21.74 2.81
CA THR A 45 -0.95 -21.89 2.47
C THR A 45 -0.77 -23.11 1.56
N ILE A 46 -0.03 -22.93 0.47
CA ILE A 46 0.28 -23.96 -0.53
C ILE A 46 1.80 -24.10 -0.60
N GLU A 47 2.31 -25.32 -0.48
CA GLU A 47 3.70 -25.63 -0.82
C GLU A 47 3.81 -25.81 -2.34
N ILE A 48 4.52 -24.90 -3.01
CA ILE A 48 4.68 -24.89 -4.47
C ILE A 48 5.86 -25.75 -4.89
N ASP A 49 6.94 -25.72 -4.12
CA ASP A 49 8.17 -26.43 -4.45
C ASP A 49 8.91 -26.86 -3.18
N ARG A 50 9.70 -27.94 -3.31
CA ARG A 50 10.60 -28.42 -2.26
C ARG A 50 11.80 -29.11 -2.91
N ASP A 51 12.86 -28.35 -3.13
CA ASP A 51 14.09 -28.85 -3.73
C ASP A 51 15.34 -28.22 -3.08
N GLU A 52 16.52 -28.78 -3.35
CA GLU A 52 17.78 -28.22 -2.90
C GLU A 52 18.03 -26.87 -3.56
N LEU A 53 18.19 -25.82 -2.74
CA LEU A 53 18.61 -24.48 -3.18
C LEU A 53 17.66 -23.77 -4.18
N SER A 54 16.37 -24.12 -4.21
CA SER A 54 15.36 -23.36 -4.96
C SER A 54 15.35 -21.89 -4.51
N THR A 55 15.32 -20.97 -5.47
CA THR A 55 15.37 -19.51 -5.22
C THR A 55 14.21 -18.81 -5.90
N THR A 56 13.47 -18.00 -5.14
CA THR A 56 12.36 -17.19 -5.66
C THR A 56 12.88 -16.01 -6.47
N LEU A 57 12.18 -15.70 -7.56
CA LEU A 57 12.58 -14.63 -8.47
C LEU A 57 11.51 -13.53 -8.59
N GLY A 58 10.23 -13.87 -8.38
CA GLY A 58 9.16 -12.87 -8.40
C GLY A 58 7.77 -13.42 -8.09
N LEU A 59 6.89 -12.50 -7.74
CA LEU A 59 5.48 -12.71 -7.45
C LEU A 59 4.64 -11.63 -8.15
N SER A 60 3.58 -12.02 -8.86
CA SER A 60 2.58 -11.10 -9.41
C SER A 60 1.18 -11.71 -9.32
N GLY A 61 0.31 -11.14 -8.49
CA GLY A 61 -0.94 -11.79 -8.12
C GLY A 61 -0.67 -13.18 -7.52
N ASN A 62 -1.22 -14.23 -8.14
CA ASN A 62 -0.98 -15.63 -7.76
C ASN A 62 0.20 -16.28 -8.48
N ASN A 63 0.84 -15.56 -9.41
CA ASN A 63 1.87 -16.11 -10.26
C ASN A 63 3.22 -16.04 -9.56
N VAL A 64 3.88 -17.18 -9.40
CA VAL A 64 5.17 -17.32 -8.71
C VAL A 64 6.20 -17.84 -9.70
N VAL A 65 7.34 -17.14 -9.80
CA VAL A 65 8.48 -17.58 -10.62
C VAL A 65 9.65 -17.89 -9.71
N TRP A 66 10.25 -19.05 -9.93
CA TRP A 66 11.44 -19.49 -9.21
C TRP A 66 12.34 -20.30 -10.13
N LYS A 67 13.59 -20.47 -9.69
CA LYS A 67 14.56 -21.34 -10.34
C LYS A 67 15.05 -22.42 -9.40
N THR A 68 15.33 -23.58 -9.99
CA THR A 68 15.88 -24.74 -9.28
C THR A 68 17.18 -25.18 -9.96
N PRO A 69 18.31 -25.28 -9.24
CA PRO A 69 19.57 -25.74 -9.80
C PRO A 69 19.51 -27.20 -10.30
N LEU A 70 20.24 -27.53 -11.37
CA LEU A 70 20.40 -28.92 -11.83
C LEU A 70 21.35 -29.75 -10.94
N GLY A 71 21.99 -29.12 -9.95
CA GLY A 71 22.83 -29.73 -8.93
C GLY A 71 23.67 -28.70 -8.19
N ARG A 72 24.27 -29.08 -7.05
CA ARG A 72 24.98 -28.17 -6.12
C ARG A 72 26.18 -27.39 -6.70
N ASN A 73 26.65 -27.70 -7.91
CA ASN A 73 27.82 -27.07 -8.54
C ASN A 73 27.59 -26.72 -10.02
N THR A 74 26.34 -26.53 -10.44
CA THR A 74 26.02 -26.11 -11.81
C THR A 74 25.45 -24.71 -11.81
N TYR A 75 25.86 -23.89 -12.78
CA TYR A 75 25.20 -22.60 -13.05
C TYR A 75 23.89 -22.76 -13.82
N ASN A 76 23.66 -23.95 -14.40
CA ASN A 76 22.45 -24.27 -15.14
C ASN A 76 21.32 -24.62 -14.18
N GLU A 77 20.17 -24.04 -14.45
CA GLU A 77 18.97 -24.07 -13.63
C GLU A 77 17.77 -24.40 -14.53
N ASN A 78 16.67 -24.84 -13.92
CA ASN A 78 15.35 -24.86 -14.57
C ASN A 78 14.53 -23.68 -14.07
N LEU A 79 13.78 -23.06 -14.97
CA LEU A 79 12.90 -21.93 -14.65
C LEU A 79 11.45 -22.40 -14.64
N TYR A 80 10.76 -22.15 -13.54
CA TYR A 80 9.39 -22.58 -13.32
C TYR A 80 8.46 -21.40 -13.03
N LEU A 81 7.19 -21.59 -13.40
CA LEU A 81 6.08 -20.70 -13.11
C LEU A 81 4.95 -21.51 -12.48
N TYR A 82 4.44 -21.07 -11.35
CA TYR A 82 3.16 -21.50 -10.81
C TYR A 82 2.14 -20.43 -11.17
N ASN A 83 1.10 -20.78 -11.93
CA ASN A 83 0.11 -19.82 -12.45
C ASN A 83 -1.16 -19.71 -11.56
N GLY A 84 -1.06 -20.13 -10.30
CA GLY A 84 -2.22 -20.26 -9.40
C GLY A 84 -3.00 -21.57 -9.54
N SER A 85 -2.69 -22.42 -10.53
CA SER A 85 -3.38 -23.71 -10.73
C SER A 85 -2.44 -24.89 -10.99
N GLU A 86 -1.39 -24.68 -11.77
CA GLU A 86 -0.41 -25.69 -12.14
C GLU A 86 1.01 -25.12 -12.15
N ILE A 87 1.99 -26.04 -12.12
CA ILE A 87 3.40 -25.72 -12.25
C ILE A 87 3.82 -25.99 -13.69
N ILE A 88 4.41 -24.98 -14.32
CA ILE A 88 4.88 -25.00 -15.70
C ILE A 88 6.38 -24.78 -15.69
N GLN A 89 7.13 -25.66 -16.34
CA GLN A 89 8.53 -25.38 -16.64
C GLN A 89 8.58 -24.51 -17.90
N ILE A 90 8.97 -23.24 -17.74
CA ILE A 90 8.95 -22.25 -18.84
C ILE A 90 10.29 -22.17 -19.59
N ASP A 91 11.37 -22.60 -18.94
CA ASP A 91 12.69 -22.78 -19.56
C ASP A 91 13.53 -23.84 -18.82
N SER A 92 14.59 -24.32 -19.45
CA SER A 92 15.41 -25.41 -18.92
C SER A 92 16.89 -25.28 -19.23
N ASN A 93 17.72 -25.73 -18.28
CA ASN A 93 19.15 -25.94 -18.47
C ASN A 93 19.93 -24.72 -18.95
N ASN A 94 19.64 -23.56 -18.37
CA ASN A 94 20.32 -22.31 -18.67
C ASN A 94 20.69 -21.56 -17.39
N HIS A 95 21.55 -20.55 -17.54
CA HIS A 95 21.76 -19.55 -16.50
C HIS A 95 20.79 -18.40 -16.75
N TYR A 96 19.92 -18.10 -15.78
CA TYR A 96 18.92 -17.05 -15.91
C TYR A 96 19.31 -15.84 -15.09
N ASP A 97 19.44 -14.70 -15.77
CA ASP A 97 19.66 -13.40 -15.17
C ASP A 97 18.45 -12.49 -15.37
N TRP A 98 18.27 -11.56 -14.42
CA TRP A 98 17.25 -10.51 -14.47
C TRP A 98 15.82 -11.00 -14.76
N VAL A 99 15.42 -12.14 -14.19
CA VAL A 99 14.03 -12.62 -14.30
C VAL A 99 13.07 -11.61 -13.65
N ARG A 100 11.98 -11.27 -14.36
CA ARG A 100 10.92 -10.37 -13.89
C ARG A 100 9.56 -10.92 -14.27
N ILE A 101 8.53 -10.56 -13.50
CA ILE A 101 7.14 -10.97 -13.76
C ILE A 101 6.19 -9.77 -13.68
N SER A 102 5.20 -9.72 -14.58
CA SER A 102 4.06 -8.80 -14.51
C SER A 102 2.81 -9.48 -15.04
N GLY A 103 1.83 -9.72 -14.16
CA GLY A 103 0.68 -10.56 -14.49
C GLY A 103 1.13 -11.96 -14.89
N ASP A 104 0.69 -12.43 -16.05
CA ASP A 104 1.03 -13.75 -16.60
C ASP A 104 2.35 -13.77 -17.39
N ASN A 105 2.98 -12.62 -17.57
CA ASN A 105 4.18 -12.49 -18.39
C ASN A 105 5.45 -12.60 -17.55
N VAL A 106 6.38 -13.45 -17.97
CA VAL A 106 7.71 -13.58 -17.36
C VAL A 106 8.76 -13.24 -18.40
N VAL A 107 9.67 -12.33 -18.08
CA VAL A 107 10.80 -11.97 -18.95
C VAL A 107 12.11 -12.29 -18.27
N TRP A 108 13.10 -12.72 -19.04
CA TRP A 108 14.44 -13.01 -18.54
C TRP A 108 15.50 -12.83 -19.64
N SER A 109 16.75 -12.75 -19.20
CA SER A 109 17.93 -12.86 -20.05
C SER A 109 18.56 -14.23 -19.85
N ALA A 110 18.93 -14.90 -20.93
CA ALA A 110 19.63 -16.18 -20.88
C ALA A 110 20.56 -16.37 -22.07
N SER A 111 21.63 -17.17 -21.91
CA SER A 111 22.56 -17.39 -23.01
C SER A 111 22.03 -18.42 -24.00
N ASP A 112 22.13 -18.14 -25.29
CA ASP A 112 21.82 -19.11 -26.35
C ASP A 112 23.05 -19.99 -26.74
N GLY A 113 24.19 -19.75 -26.10
CA GLY A 113 25.47 -20.42 -26.32
C GLY A 113 26.57 -19.52 -26.89
N THR A 114 26.23 -18.33 -27.41
CA THR A 114 27.21 -17.32 -27.86
C THR A 114 27.16 -16.05 -27.01
N ASP A 115 25.97 -15.60 -26.70
CA ASP A 115 25.68 -14.34 -26.02
C ASP A 115 24.33 -14.43 -25.31
N ASN A 116 23.95 -13.37 -24.60
CA ASN A 116 22.70 -13.30 -23.84
C ASN A 116 21.57 -12.72 -24.68
N GLU A 117 20.41 -13.37 -24.60
CA GLU A 117 19.21 -12.99 -25.34
C GLU A 117 18.01 -12.81 -24.40
N ILE A 118 17.05 -11.98 -24.82
CA ILE A 118 15.82 -11.72 -24.08
C ILE A 118 14.74 -12.71 -24.48
N TYR A 119 14.17 -13.36 -23.48
CA TYR A 119 13.07 -14.31 -23.63
C TYR A 119 11.84 -13.82 -22.86
N LEU A 120 10.66 -14.14 -23.39
CA LEU A 120 9.35 -13.81 -22.83
C LEU A 120 8.47 -15.05 -22.81
N TYR A 121 8.04 -15.47 -21.63
CA TYR A 121 6.86 -16.31 -21.48
C TYR A 121 5.61 -15.42 -21.41
N ASN A 122 4.73 -15.51 -22.40
CA ASN A 122 3.59 -14.59 -22.56
C ASN A 122 2.28 -15.10 -21.92
N GLY A 123 2.36 -15.96 -20.92
CA GLY A 123 1.22 -16.67 -20.35
C GLY A 123 0.78 -17.93 -21.12
N SER A 124 1.37 -18.20 -22.29
CA SER A 124 1.03 -19.39 -23.09
C SER A 124 2.23 -20.11 -23.71
N GLN A 125 3.23 -19.36 -24.14
CA GLN A 125 4.44 -19.89 -24.77
C GLN A 125 5.64 -19.01 -24.48
N THR A 126 6.83 -19.60 -24.59
CA THR A 126 8.11 -18.89 -24.54
C THR A 126 8.47 -18.38 -25.93
N LEU A 127 8.78 -17.09 -26.02
CA LEU A 127 9.21 -16.37 -27.21
C LEU A 127 10.65 -15.89 -26.98
N GLN A 128 11.52 -16.12 -27.95
CA GLN A 128 12.83 -15.47 -28.00
C GLN A 128 12.64 -14.10 -28.71
N LEU A 129 12.81 -13.00 -27.98
CA LEU A 129 12.58 -11.65 -28.50
C LEU A 129 13.78 -11.12 -29.28
N THR A 130 14.98 -11.56 -28.91
CA THR A 130 16.24 -11.18 -29.54
C THR A 130 17.05 -12.43 -29.90
N ASN A 131 17.71 -12.41 -31.05
CA ASN A 131 18.51 -13.51 -31.58
C ASN A 131 19.53 -12.94 -32.57
N ASN A 132 20.69 -12.60 -32.06
CA ASN A 132 21.74 -11.86 -32.71
C ASN A 132 23.11 -12.23 -32.10
N ASP A 133 24.17 -11.45 -32.37
CA ASP A 133 25.53 -11.74 -31.89
C ASP A 133 25.98 -10.71 -30.82
N ILE A 134 25.02 -10.15 -30.08
CA ILE A 134 25.22 -9.06 -29.12
C ILE A 134 24.41 -9.37 -27.86
N ASN A 135 25.05 -9.25 -26.69
CA ASN A 135 24.37 -9.38 -25.41
C ASN A 135 23.24 -8.36 -25.26
N ASP A 136 22.02 -8.87 -25.15
CA ASP A 136 20.85 -8.18 -24.67
C ASP A 136 20.63 -8.50 -23.18
N ILE A 137 20.55 -7.48 -22.33
CA ILE A 137 20.56 -7.65 -20.88
C ILE A 137 19.57 -6.72 -20.16
N ASN A 138 19.35 -7.02 -18.87
CA ASN A 138 18.53 -6.23 -17.96
C ASN A 138 17.10 -5.93 -18.46
N PRO A 139 16.32 -6.94 -18.86
CA PRO A 139 14.93 -6.74 -19.21
C PRO A 139 14.09 -6.29 -18.00
N LEU A 140 13.22 -5.32 -18.22
CA LEU A 140 12.17 -4.89 -17.30
C LEU A 140 10.81 -5.03 -17.98
N ILE A 141 9.76 -5.26 -17.20
CA ILE A 141 8.41 -5.52 -17.73
C ILE A 141 7.35 -4.70 -16.99
N SER A 142 6.38 -4.18 -17.76
CA SER A 142 5.19 -3.53 -17.25
C SER A 142 3.97 -3.99 -18.06
N GLY A 143 3.16 -4.88 -17.47
CA GLY A 143 2.08 -5.54 -18.19
C GLY A 143 2.62 -6.39 -19.35
N ASN A 144 2.29 -6.00 -20.59
CA ASN A 144 2.72 -6.69 -21.81
C ASN A 144 3.98 -6.08 -22.45
N ASN A 145 4.49 -4.99 -21.87
CA ASN A 145 5.54 -4.20 -22.48
C ASN A 145 6.87 -4.49 -21.80
N ILE A 146 7.95 -4.57 -22.58
CA ILE A 146 9.27 -4.96 -22.10
C ILE A 146 10.29 -3.94 -22.61
N VAL A 147 11.18 -3.49 -21.75
CA VAL A 147 12.34 -2.67 -22.12
C VAL A 147 13.61 -3.39 -21.72
N TRP A 148 14.67 -3.26 -22.50
CA TRP A 148 15.99 -3.81 -22.16
C TRP A 148 17.10 -2.94 -22.76
N SER A 149 18.34 -3.26 -22.38
CA SER A 149 19.53 -2.64 -22.92
C SER A 149 20.27 -3.64 -23.80
N SER A 150 20.73 -3.18 -24.96
CA SER A 150 21.58 -3.95 -25.89
C SER A 150 22.88 -3.20 -26.13
N TYR A 151 23.98 -3.92 -26.33
CA TYR A 151 25.22 -3.28 -26.79
C TYR A 151 25.12 -2.93 -28.28
N ASP A 152 25.68 -1.80 -28.69
CA ASP A 152 25.81 -1.50 -30.11
C ASP A 152 27.21 -1.84 -30.66
N ALA A 153 27.39 -1.66 -31.97
CA ALA A 153 28.67 -1.87 -32.65
C ALA A 153 29.78 -0.89 -32.24
N ASN A 154 29.45 0.18 -31.51
CA ASN A 154 30.37 1.18 -30.96
C ASN A 154 30.69 0.94 -29.48
N ASN A 155 30.24 -0.18 -28.89
CA ASN A 155 30.35 -0.50 -27.47
C ASN A 155 29.64 0.50 -26.54
N ASN A 156 28.60 1.19 -27.01
CA ASN A 156 27.65 1.89 -26.14
C ASN A 156 26.44 0.98 -25.85
N TYR A 157 25.55 1.43 -24.97
CA TYR A 157 24.26 0.77 -24.75
C TYR A 157 23.15 1.57 -25.40
N GLU A 158 22.21 0.85 -25.98
CA GLU A 158 21.00 1.38 -26.60
C GLU A 158 19.77 0.74 -25.96
N ILE A 159 18.65 1.47 -25.95
CA ILE A 159 17.40 1.07 -25.33
C ILE A 159 16.45 0.50 -26.39
N PHE A 160 15.97 -0.71 -26.12
CA PHE A 160 15.02 -1.42 -26.97
C PHE A 160 13.72 -1.66 -26.21
N PHE A 161 12.62 -1.70 -26.96
CA PHE A 161 11.27 -1.78 -26.43
C PHE A 161 10.42 -2.77 -27.22
N TYR A 162 9.82 -3.73 -26.54
CA TYR A 162 8.76 -4.58 -27.08
C TYR A 162 7.41 -4.11 -26.57
N ASN A 163 6.54 -3.70 -27.49
CA ASN A 163 5.23 -3.10 -27.19
C ASN A 163 4.08 -4.13 -27.08
N GLY A 164 4.41 -5.41 -26.87
CA GLY A 164 3.44 -6.51 -26.93
C GLY A 164 3.22 -7.09 -28.35
N SER A 165 3.79 -6.48 -29.40
CA SER A 165 3.63 -6.95 -30.78
C SER A 165 4.90 -6.94 -31.63
N GLN A 166 5.78 -5.95 -31.43
CA GLN A 166 7.01 -5.79 -32.18
C GLN A 166 8.10 -5.17 -31.31
N VAL A 167 9.35 -5.41 -31.70
CA VAL A 167 10.54 -4.79 -31.12
C VAL A 167 10.80 -3.45 -31.82
N ILE A 168 11.08 -2.43 -31.04
CA ILE A 168 11.36 -1.06 -31.44
C ILE A 168 12.68 -0.66 -30.80
N GLN A 169 13.65 -0.23 -31.61
CA GLN A 169 14.86 0.41 -31.11
C GLN A 169 14.53 1.87 -30.80
N ILE A 170 14.54 2.25 -29.52
CA ILE A 170 14.17 3.60 -29.06
C ILE A 170 15.34 4.56 -29.28
N THR A 171 16.55 4.11 -28.99
CA THR A 171 17.77 4.89 -29.15
C THR A 171 18.70 4.21 -30.16
N ASN A 172 19.31 5.03 -31.02
CA ASN A 172 20.29 4.61 -32.02
C ASN A 172 21.17 5.82 -32.33
N ASN A 173 22.14 6.07 -31.47
CA ASN A 173 22.92 7.29 -31.46
C ASN A 173 24.38 6.97 -31.06
N ASN A 174 25.19 7.99 -30.81
CA ASN A 174 26.59 7.82 -30.39
C ASN A 174 26.80 8.11 -28.89
N ILE A 175 25.73 8.36 -28.15
CA ILE A 175 25.75 8.51 -26.70
C ILE A 175 25.43 7.15 -26.08
N GLY A 176 25.87 6.91 -24.85
CA GLY A 176 25.43 5.71 -24.15
C GLY A 176 24.14 6.00 -23.42
N ASP A 177 23.16 5.12 -23.58
CA ASP A 177 21.85 5.17 -22.94
C ASP A 177 21.74 4.01 -21.92
N PHE A 178 21.46 4.36 -20.66
CA PHE A 178 21.62 3.47 -19.51
C PHE A 178 20.40 3.47 -18.59
N ASN A 179 20.25 2.38 -17.84
CA ASN A 179 19.26 2.22 -16.77
C ASN A 179 17.84 2.59 -17.22
N PRO A 180 17.30 1.92 -18.25
CA PRO A 180 15.91 2.14 -18.61
C PRO A 180 15.00 1.74 -17.47
N GLU A 181 13.89 2.44 -17.33
CA GLU A 181 12.78 2.14 -16.43
C GLU A 181 11.46 2.23 -17.23
N ILE A 182 10.46 1.43 -16.87
CA ILE A 182 9.21 1.29 -17.65
C ILE A 182 7.96 1.39 -16.79
N SER A 183 6.95 2.13 -17.28
CA SER A 183 5.60 2.15 -16.71
C SER A 183 4.56 2.18 -17.82
N GLY A 184 3.87 1.05 -18.05
CA GLY A 184 2.99 0.91 -19.21
C GLY A 184 3.76 1.09 -20.52
N ASN A 185 3.37 2.08 -21.34
CA ASN A 185 4.02 2.40 -22.62
C ASN A 185 5.17 3.42 -22.49
N ASN A 186 5.41 3.90 -21.28
CA ASN A 186 6.31 5.01 -21.00
C ASN A 186 7.65 4.48 -20.51
N ILE A 187 8.76 5.08 -20.98
CA ILE A 187 10.12 4.65 -20.66
C ILE A 187 10.95 5.86 -20.26
N ALA A 188 11.69 5.79 -19.17
CA ALA A 188 12.68 6.79 -18.78
C ALA A 188 14.08 6.16 -18.73
N TRP A 189 15.13 6.92 -19.04
CA TRP A 189 16.51 6.45 -18.96
C TRP A 189 17.49 7.62 -18.80
N SER A 190 18.74 7.30 -18.49
CA SER A 190 19.84 8.28 -18.45
C SER A 190 20.70 8.15 -19.71
N GLY A 191 21.04 9.28 -20.34
CA GLY A 191 21.93 9.32 -21.51
C GLY A 191 23.05 10.35 -21.35
N TYR A 192 24.26 10.05 -21.83
CA TYR A 192 25.40 10.99 -21.70
C TYR A 192 25.42 12.07 -22.77
N VAL A 193 25.08 13.31 -22.40
CA VAL A 193 25.08 14.47 -23.29
C VAL A 193 26.15 15.46 -22.83
N ASN A 194 27.05 15.86 -23.74
CA ASN A 194 28.12 16.84 -23.48
C ASN A 194 29.03 16.54 -22.25
N GLY A 195 29.09 15.28 -21.81
CA GLY A 195 29.90 14.84 -20.67
C GLY A 195 29.13 14.69 -19.36
N ASN A 196 27.83 14.99 -19.33
CA ASN A 196 26.97 14.81 -18.17
C ASN A 196 25.88 13.77 -18.44
N SER A 197 25.42 13.07 -17.41
CA SER A 197 24.23 12.22 -17.45
C SER A 197 22.98 13.10 -17.51
N GLU A 198 22.09 12.87 -18.46
CA GLU A 198 20.82 13.59 -18.60
C GLU A 198 19.65 12.62 -18.64
N VAL A 199 18.47 13.06 -18.21
CA VAL A 199 17.26 12.24 -18.18
C VAL A 199 16.47 12.40 -19.47
N PHE A 200 16.12 11.26 -20.06
CA PHE A 200 15.29 11.14 -21.25
C PHE A 200 13.98 10.41 -20.93
N PHE A 201 12.96 10.70 -21.73
CA PHE A 201 11.63 10.16 -21.58
C PHE A 201 11.00 9.83 -22.95
N TYR A 202 10.56 8.58 -23.13
CA TYR A 202 9.74 8.16 -24.25
C TYR A 202 8.29 8.02 -23.79
N ASN A 203 7.40 8.82 -24.37
CA ASN A 203 5.99 8.90 -23.97
C ASN A 203 5.06 7.91 -24.70
N GLY A 204 5.63 6.86 -25.30
CA GLY A 204 4.91 5.93 -26.17
C GLY A 204 4.81 6.37 -27.63
N SER A 205 5.30 7.56 -27.99
CA SER A 205 5.29 8.05 -29.38
C SER A 205 6.56 8.78 -29.80
N GLU A 206 7.15 9.58 -28.93
CA GLU A 206 8.37 10.35 -29.19
C GLU A 206 9.31 10.35 -27.99
N THR A 207 10.58 10.60 -28.27
CA THR A 207 11.65 10.75 -27.27
C THR A 207 11.83 12.23 -26.94
N ILE A 208 11.83 12.55 -25.65
CA ILE A 208 11.96 13.88 -25.08
C ILE A 208 13.18 13.88 -24.16
N GLN A 209 14.10 14.80 -24.38
CA GLN A 209 15.17 15.08 -23.42
C GLN A 209 14.60 16.01 -22.33
N LEU A 210 14.49 15.52 -21.09
CA LEU A 210 13.91 16.28 -19.98
C LEU A 210 14.91 17.25 -19.38
N THR A 211 16.17 16.85 -19.28
CA THR A 211 17.25 17.67 -18.70
C THR A 211 18.35 17.90 -19.73
N ASN A 212 18.96 19.08 -19.71
CA ASN A 212 20.09 19.43 -20.55
C ASN A 212 20.89 20.55 -19.86
N ASN A 213 21.76 20.18 -18.95
CA ASN A 213 22.44 21.12 -18.07
C ASN A 213 23.86 20.65 -17.71
N ASP A 214 24.54 21.39 -16.82
CA ASP A 214 25.94 21.10 -16.46
C ASP A 214 26.05 20.22 -15.20
N ILE A 215 24.94 19.63 -14.76
CA ILE A 215 24.84 18.75 -13.59
C ILE A 215 24.42 17.38 -14.09
N ASP A 216 25.01 16.33 -13.54
CA ASP A 216 24.53 14.98 -13.81
C ASP A 216 23.15 14.75 -13.20
N ASP A 217 22.24 14.18 -13.99
CA ASP A 217 20.93 13.73 -13.57
C ASP A 217 20.91 12.18 -13.65
N TYR A 218 20.78 11.53 -12.49
CA TYR A 218 20.99 10.10 -12.31
C TYR A 218 19.71 9.35 -11.90
N SER A 219 19.71 8.05 -12.17
CA SER A 219 18.74 7.07 -11.63
C SER A 219 17.28 7.49 -11.81
N PRO A 220 16.83 7.82 -13.03
CA PRO A 220 15.43 8.14 -13.26
C PRO A 220 14.55 6.97 -12.87
N GLN A 221 13.42 7.26 -12.24
CA GLN A 221 12.33 6.32 -11.99
C GLN A 221 11.04 6.85 -12.60
N ILE A 222 10.14 5.95 -12.98
CA ILE A 222 8.91 6.31 -13.70
C ILE A 222 7.66 5.66 -13.11
N SER A 223 6.57 6.43 -13.04
CA SER A 223 5.22 5.93 -12.74
C SER A 223 4.18 6.67 -13.57
N GLY A 224 3.54 5.97 -14.49
CA GLY A 224 2.68 6.61 -15.48
C GLY A 224 3.47 7.66 -16.27
N ASN A 225 3.05 8.93 -16.17
CA ASN A 225 3.70 10.06 -16.84
C ASN A 225 4.69 10.83 -15.94
N ASN A 226 4.89 10.38 -14.70
CA ASN A 226 5.74 11.03 -13.72
C ASN A 226 7.14 10.43 -13.77
N ILE A 227 8.17 11.28 -13.85
CA ILE A 227 9.57 10.86 -13.84
C ILE A 227 10.28 11.62 -12.73
N ALA A 228 10.95 10.93 -11.82
CA ALA A 228 11.80 11.58 -10.83
C ALA A 228 13.22 11.03 -10.88
N TRP A 229 14.18 11.87 -10.53
CA TRP A 229 15.60 11.57 -10.59
C TRP A 229 16.33 12.31 -9.47
N SER A 230 17.61 11.97 -9.30
CA SER A 230 18.48 12.64 -8.33
C SER A 230 19.74 13.20 -8.96
N THR A 231 20.27 14.25 -8.35
CA THR A 231 21.52 14.91 -8.74
C THR A 231 22.71 14.46 -7.86
N PRO A 232 23.98 14.84 -8.15
CA PRO A 232 25.14 14.50 -7.31
C PRO A 232 25.05 14.94 -5.84
N ASN A 233 24.39 16.07 -5.55
CA ASN A 233 24.09 16.50 -4.18
C ASN A 233 22.84 15.83 -3.61
N LYS A 234 22.32 14.84 -4.34
CA LYS A 234 21.17 14.00 -4.00
C LYS A 234 19.88 14.76 -3.78
N GLU A 235 19.68 15.83 -4.53
CA GLU A 235 18.41 16.52 -4.54
C GLU A 235 17.43 15.79 -5.45
N ILE A 236 16.16 15.83 -5.11
CA ILE A 236 15.10 15.13 -5.83
C ILE A 236 14.34 16.09 -6.73
N TYR A 237 14.24 15.73 -8.01
CA TYR A 237 13.46 16.44 -9.01
C TYR A 237 12.36 15.54 -9.56
N LEU A 238 11.24 16.14 -9.96
CA LEU A 238 10.07 15.47 -10.52
C LEU A 238 9.59 16.20 -11.77
N TYR A 239 9.52 15.49 -12.89
CA TYR A 239 8.68 15.85 -14.02
C TYR A 239 7.28 15.24 -13.84
N ASN A 240 6.25 16.09 -13.70
CA ASN A 240 4.87 15.67 -13.41
C ASN A 240 3.99 15.49 -14.67
N GLY A 241 4.61 15.27 -15.83
CA GLY A 241 3.92 15.26 -17.12
C GLY A 241 3.72 16.64 -17.76
N SER A 242 4.05 17.74 -17.07
CA SER A 242 3.92 19.11 -17.61
C SER A 242 5.10 20.04 -17.32
N GLN A 243 5.68 19.93 -16.13
CA GLN A 243 6.78 20.76 -15.68
C GLN A 243 7.73 19.97 -14.78
N ILE A 244 8.94 20.50 -14.63
CA ILE A 244 9.94 20.01 -13.69
C ILE A 244 9.81 20.78 -12.38
N ILE A 245 9.74 20.04 -11.27
CA ILE A 245 9.60 20.54 -9.91
C ILE A 245 10.79 20.02 -9.11
N GLN A 246 11.49 20.91 -8.40
CA GLN A 246 12.49 20.52 -7.41
C GLN A 246 11.75 20.22 -6.09
N LEU A 247 11.80 18.97 -5.62
CA LEU A 247 11.07 18.52 -4.43
C LEU A 247 11.92 18.59 -3.16
N ALA A 248 13.20 18.28 -3.25
CA ALA A 248 14.15 18.52 -2.18
C ALA A 248 15.07 19.69 -2.57
N ASN A 249 15.26 20.62 -1.61
CA ASN A 249 16.14 21.77 -1.75
C ASN A 249 16.88 22.06 -0.44
N ASN A 250 17.79 21.16 -0.10
CA ASN A 250 18.61 21.22 1.10
C ASN A 250 20.08 20.86 0.80
N TYR A 251 20.94 20.95 1.82
CA TYR A 251 22.38 20.64 1.67
C TYR A 251 22.73 19.19 2.03
N ASN A 252 21.71 18.39 2.29
CA ASN A 252 21.81 17.07 2.86
C ASN A 252 21.44 16.02 1.80
N ASN A 253 21.76 14.77 2.11
CA ASN A 253 21.63 13.67 1.17
C ASN A 253 20.22 13.07 1.19
N ASP A 254 19.49 13.09 0.09
CA ASP A 254 18.26 12.28 -0.08
C ASP A 254 18.57 10.94 -0.78
N LEU A 255 17.89 9.86 -0.37
CA LEU A 255 18.15 8.51 -0.82
C LEU A 255 16.85 7.71 -0.97
N SER A 256 16.95 6.58 -1.69
CA SER A 256 15.90 5.56 -1.74
C SER A 256 14.54 6.03 -2.26
N LEU A 257 14.55 6.81 -3.35
CA LEU A 257 13.35 7.25 -4.04
C LEU A 257 12.47 6.06 -4.49
N LYS A 258 11.16 6.15 -4.23
CA LYS A 258 10.13 5.18 -4.64
C LYS A 258 8.85 5.88 -5.11
N PHE A 259 8.20 5.32 -6.12
CA PHE A 259 6.97 5.83 -6.72
C PHE A 259 5.75 4.94 -6.50
N SER A 260 4.56 5.56 -6.43
CA SER A 260 3.29 4.89 -6.68
C SER A 260 2.27 5.87 -7.27
N GLY A 261 2.01 5.79 -8.58
CA GLY A 261 1.12 6.74 -9.26
C GLY A 261 1.69 8.17 -9.23
N ASP A 262 0.93 9.09 -8.65
CA ASP A 262 1.34 10.50 -8.48
C ASP A 262 2.16 10.74 -7.21
N ASN A 263 2.31 9.71 -6.37
CA ASN A 263 2.97 9.83 -5.10
C ASN A 263 4.44 9.42 -5.18
N LEU A 264 5.27 10.14 -4.42
CA LEU A 264 6.70 9.90 -4.31
C LEU A 264 7.11 9.88 -2.84
N VAL A 265 8.01 8.98 -2.47
CA VAL A 265 8.62 8.95 -1.13
C VAL A 265 10.12 8.80 -1.24
N TRP A 266 10.84 9.42 -0.31
CA TRP A 266 12.28 9.26 -0.14
C TRP A 266 12.68 9.40 1.32
N SER A 267 13.89 8.92 1.65
CA SER A 267 14.56 9.20 2.93
C SER A 267 15.50 10.39 2.73
N GLY A 268 15.31 11.47 3.50
CA GLY A 268 16.11 12.68 3.44
C GLY A 268 16.81 12.98 4.75
N ASN A 269 18.08 13.35 4.71
CA ASN A 269 18.81 13.72 5.92
C ASN A 269 18.47 15.17 6.34
N ASP A 270 18.08 15.37 7.60
CA ASP A 270 17.69 16.70 8.09
C ASP A 270 18.85 17.51 8.70
N GLY A 271 20.05 16.91 8.77
CA GLY A 271 21.25 17.42 9.41
C GLY A 271 21.69 16.61 10.63
N ASN A 272 20.84 15.74 11.17
CA ASN A 272 21.15 14.84 12.29
C ASN A 272 21.01 13.37 11.87
N ASP A 273 19.87 13.02 11.28
CA ASP A 273 19.47 11.65 10.92
C ASP A 273 18.59 11.66 9.66
N ASN A 274 18.23 10.48 9.17
CA ASN A 274 17.38 10.34 7.99
C ASN A 274 15.90 10.33 8.38
N GLU A 275 15.09 11.08 7.64
CA GLU A 275 13.66 11.23 7.84
C GLU A 275 12.88 10.90 6.57
N ILE A 276 11.60 10.55 6.71
CA ILE A 276 10.74 10.19 5.60
C ILE A 276 10.01 11.41 5.07
N TYR A 277 10.19 11.68 3.78
CA TYR A 277 9.50 12.73 3.06
C TYR A 277 8.59 12.12 1.99
N PHE A 278 7.39 12.67 1.87
CA PHE A 278 6.33 12.17 1.01
C PHE A 278 5.74 13.30 0.19
N TYR A 279 5.78 13.18 -1.13
CA TYR A 279 5.06 14.06 -2.04
C TYR A 279 3.74 13.40 -2.43
N ASN A 280 2.63 14.06 -2.13
CA ASN A 280 1.27 13.54 -2.34
C ASN A 280 0.65 13.93 -3.70
N GLY A 281 1.47 14.34 -4.67
CA GLY A 281 1.02 14.91 -5.93
C GLY A 281 0.77 16.43 -5.90
N SER A 282 0.86 17.07 -4.73
CA SER A 282 0.65 18.53 -4.59
C SER A 282 1.69 19.22 -3.72
N GLU A 283 2.03 18.63 -2.58
CA GLU A 283 2.99 19.19 -1.61
C GLU A 283 3.88 18.10 -1.03
N VAL A 284 5.01 18.53 -0.46
CA VAL A 284 5.92 17.66 0.29
C VAL A 284 5.55 17.70 1.77
N ILE A 285 5.33 16.51 2.35
CA ILE A 285 5.00 16.28 3.74
C ILE A 285 6.17 15.53 4.37
N GLN A 286 6.69 16.04 5.49
CA GLN A 286 7.63 15.29 6.33
C GLN A 286 6.80 14.34 7.23
N LEU A 287 6.94 13.03 7.01
CA LEU A 287 6.19 12.00 7.74
C LEU A 287 6.85 11.62 9.07
N SER A 288 8.17 11.72 9.16
CA SER A 288 8.92 11.48 10.40
C SER A 288 9.82 12.67 10.73
N ASN A 289 9.96 12.95 12.02
CA ASN A 289 10.83 14.00 12.55
C ASN A 289 11.18 13.65 14.01
N ASN A 290 12.27 12.92 14.18
CA ASN A 290 12.74 12.42 15.46
C ASN A 290 14.29 12.49 15.54
N ASN A 291 14.97 11.52 16.16
CA ASN A 291 16.45 11.48 16.25
C ASN A 291 16.95 10.05 15.99
N ILE A 292 16.24 9.31 15.14
CA ILE A 292 16.39 7.91 14.81
C ILE A 292 16.40 7.81 13.28
N ASP A 293 17.34 7.03 12.73
CA ASP A 293 17.44 6.83 11.29
C ASP A 293 16.18 6.13 10.75
N ASP A 294 15.37 6.88 10.00
CA ASP A 294 14.20 6.38 9.29
C ASP A 294 14.51 6.09 7.82
N ARG A 295 14.23 4.86 7.42
CA ARG A 295 14.54 4.34 6.08
C ARG A 295 13.28 3.90 5.39
N VAL A 296 12.92 4.58 4.31
CA VAL A 296 11.78 4.21 3.47
C VAL A 296 11.99 2.80 2.92
N SER A 297 10.96 1.96 3.08
CA SER A 297 10.94 0.63 2.49
C SER A 297 10.22 0.69 1.14
N GLN A 298 8.93 1.06 1.15
CA GLN A 298 8.03 0.91 0.01
C GLN A 298 6.86 1.89 0.07
N ILE A 299 6.17 2.07 -1.07
CA ILE A 299 4.94 2.86 -1.20
C ILE A 299 3.93 2.11 -2.07
N SER A 300 2.66 2.19 -1.73
CA SER A 300 1.55 1.67 -2.52
C SER A 300 0.33 2.60 -2.39
N GLY A 301 -0.02 3.29 -3.47
CA GLY A 301 -1.01 4.36 -3.42
C GLY A 301 -0.56 5.43 -2.42
N ASN A 302 -1.42 5.73 -1.43
CA ASN A 302 -1.13 6.69 -0.36
C ASN A 302 -0.43 6.05 0.85
N THR A 303 -0.23 4.73 0.83
CA THR A 303 0.37 4.02 1.96
C THR A 303 1.88 4.04 1.83
N VAL A 304 2.57 4.64 2.80
CA VAL A 304 4.03 4.69 2.88
C VAL A 304 4.50 3.80 4.00
N LEU A 305 5.47 2.94 3.75
CA LEU A 305 6.04 2.00 4.72
C LEU A 305 7.53 2.30 4.94
N TRP A 306 7.94 2.42 6.19
CA TRP A 306 9.34 2.61 6.55
C TRP A 306 9.72 1.83 7.81
N VAL A 307 11.03 1.74 8.02
CA VAL A 307 11.64 1.17 9.21
C VAL A 307 12.42 2.25 9.93
N SER A 308 12.20 2.35 11.24
CA SER A 308 12.96 3.19 12.16
C SER A 308 13.96 2.33 12.92
N ASP A 309 15.23 2.72 12.94
CA ASP A 309 16.34 1.95 13.56
C ASP A 309 17.09 2.80 14.59
N ASP A 310 16.86 2.52 15.88
CA ASP A 310 17.49 3.26 16.99
C ASP A 310 18.86 2.72 17.39
N GLY A 311 19.38 1.75 16.62
CA GLY A 311 20.64 1.06 16.87
C GLY A 311 20.54 -0.07 17.89
N THR A 312 19.38 -0.27 18.53
CA THR A 312 19.09 -1.40 19.41
C THR A 312 17.96 -2.28 18.90
N ASP A 313 16.92 -1.69 18.31
CA ASP A 313 15.79 -2.37 17.70
C ASP A 313 15.28 -1.64 16.46
N LYS A 314 14.55 -2.39 15.62
CA LYS A 314 13.92 -1.89 14.39
C LYS A 314 12.42 -1.96 14.51
N ASN A 315 11.78 -0.81 14.28
CA ASN A 315 10.33 -0.66 14.36
C ASN A 315 9.74 -0.34 12.99
N VAL A 316 8.64 -1.01 12.65
CA VAL A 316 7.93 -0.80 11.39
C VAL A 316 6.86 0.26 11.61
N TYR A 317 6.84 1.26 10.73
CA TYR A 317 5.85 2.32 10.71
C TYR A 317 5.23 2.41 9.32
N PHE A 318 3.97 2.85 9.28
CA PHE A 318 3.36 3.23 8.03
C PHE A 318 2.50 4.48 8.16
N TYR A 319 2.38 5.20 7.05
CA TYR A 319 1.43 6.28 6.87
C TYR A 319 0.31 5.74 6.00
N ASN A 320 -0.94 5.90 6.44
CA ASN A 320 -2.12 5.33 5.77
C ASN A 320 -2.85 6.32 4.85
N GLY A 321 -2.23 7.47 4.54
CA GLY A 321 -2.88 8.58 3.85
C GLY A 321 -3.52 9.64 4.76
N SER A 322 -3.55 9.42 6.08
CA SER A 322 -4.04 10.42 7.05
C SER A 322 -3.14 10.61 8.26
N GLN A 323 -2.53 9.53 8.77
CA GLN A 323 -1.67 9.58 9.95
C GLN A 323 -0.56 8.55 9.88
N VAL A 324 0.45 8.75 10.72
CA VAL A 324 1.56 7.83 10.96
C VAL A 324 1.19 6.86 12.07
N ILE A 325 1.40 5.56 11.82
CA ILE A 325 1.07 4.46 12.74
C ILE A 325 2.32 3.62 12.93
N GLN A 326 2.67 3.38 14.20
CA GLN A 326 3.67 2.39 14.58
C GLN A 326 3.01 1.00 14.54
N LEU A 327 3.52 0.11 13.69
CA LEU A 327 2.99 -1.24 13.50
C LEU A 327 3.61 -2.24 14.49
N THR A 328 4.92 -2.14 14.72
CA THR A 328 5.66 -3.04 15.64
C THR A 328 6.27 -2.25 16.80
N ASN A 329 6.46 -2.92 17.94
CA ASN A 329 7.10 -2.35 19.12
C ASN A 329 7.89 -3.42 19.88
N ASN A 330 8.65 -3.02 20.89
CA ASN A 330 9.45 -3.93 21.73
C ASN A 330 8.68 -5.09 22.44
N ASN A 331 7.34 -5.09 22.46
CA ASN A 331 6.52 -6.20 22.96
C ASN A 331 5.88 -7.05 21.84
N ILE A 332 6.01 -6.60 20.58
CA ILE A 332 5.54 -7.23 19.34
C ILE A 332 6.77 -7.24 18.41
N ASP A 333 7.66 -8.16 18.75
CA ASP A 333 8.71 -8.76 17.92
C ASP A 333 9.93 -7.91 17.52
N ASN A 334 11.11 -8.47 17.82
CA ASN A 334 12.38 -7.98 17.31
C ASN A 334 12.58 -8.46 15.87
N TYR A 335 12.72 -7.52 14.96
CA TYR A 335 13.03 -7.78 13.56
C TYR A 335 14.56 -7.86 13.36
N SER A 336 15.04 -8.88 12.63
CA SER A 336 16.46 -9.02 12.28
C SER A 336 16.79 -8.32 10.96
N ASP A 337 17.99 -7.74 10.85
CA ASP A 337 18.48 -6.89 9.75
C ASP A 337 18.22 -7.33 8.30
N SER A 338 17.86 -8.59 8.01
CA SER A 338 17.88 -9.17 6.66
C SER A 338 16.64 -8.93 5.78
N ASP A 339 15.41 -8.80 6.30
CA ASP A 339 14.17 -8.99 5.49
C ASP A 339 13.10 -7.88 5.53
N TYR A 340 13.40 -6.70 4.95
CA TYR A 340 12.58 -5.48 5.13
C TYR A 340 11.08 -5.74 4.89
N PRO A 341 10.18 -5.14 5.70
CA PRO A 341 8.74 -5.35 5.56
C PRO A 341 8.29 -4.98 4.14
N LYS A 342 7.35 -5.77 3.61
CA LYS A 342 6.81 -5.60 2.26
C LYS A 342 5.39 -5.04 2.30
N LEU A 343 5.03 -4.27 1.28
CA LEU A 343 3.77 -3.57 1.10
C LEU A 343 3.20 -3.87 -0.28
N SER A 344 1.93 -4.26 -0.32
CA SER A 344 1.14 -4.29 -1.56
C SER A 344 -0.30 -3.86 -1.27
N GLY A 345 -0.76 -2.82 -1.95
CA GLY A 345 -2.07 -2.22 -1.68
C GLY A 345 -2.14 -1.71 -0.24
N ASN A 346 -3.03 -2.33 0.54
CA ASN A 346 -3.23 -2.05 1.97
C ASN A 346 -2.61 -3.11 2.88
N TYR A 347 -1.88 -4.08 2.34
CA TYR A 347 -1.33 -5.20 3.08
C TYR A 347 0.15 -5.01 3.35
N ILE A 348 0.54 -5.08 4.61
CA ILE A 348 1.94 -5.08 5.05
C ILE A 348 2.27 -6.47 5.56
N VAL A 349 3.40 -7.04 5.12
CA VAL A 349 3.91 -8.32 5.60
C VAL A 349 5.34 -8.16 6.12
N TRP A 350 5.64 -8.81 7.24
CA TRP A 350 6.98 -8.82 7.83
C TRP A 350 7.23 -10.14 8.55
N ALA A 351 8.51 -10.46 8.75
CA ALA A 351 8.93 -11.57 9.60
C ALA A 351 9.31 -11.02 10.98
N ALA A 352 8.96 -11.73 12.04
CA ALA A 352 9.15 -11.25 13.41
C ALA A 352 9.20 -12.42 14.40
N SER A 353 9.97 -12.30 15.49
CA SER A 353 10.14 -13.37 16.48
C SER A 353 9.07 -13.35 17.57
N ASP A 354 8.25 -14.40 17.69
CA ASP A 354 7.33 -14.59 18.83
C ASP A 354 8.03 -14.99 20.16
N GLY A 355 9.34 -15.24 20.10
CA GLY A 355 10.17 -15.63 21.24
C GLY A 355 10.62 -17.10 21.24
N THR A 356 10.13 -17.92 20.31
CA THR A 356 10.67 -19.27 20.04
C THR A 356 11.36 -19.35 18.70
N ASP A 357 10.77 -18.75 17.68
CA ASP A 357 11.21 -18.74 16.30
C ASP A 357 10.73 -17.45 15.62
N ASN A 358 10.90 -17.36 14.31
CA ASN A 358 10.47 -16.21 13.51
C ASN A 358 9.24 -16.65 12.69
N GLU A 359 8.20 -15.82 12.71
CA GLU A 359 6.94 -16.05 12.02
C GLU A 359 6.65 -14.91 11.04
N ILE A 360 5.81 -15.20 10.06
CA ILE A 360 5.33 -14.21 9.10
C ILE A 360 4.01 -13.63 9.59
N TYR A 361 3.96 -12.31 9.67
CA TYR A 361 2.79 -11.53 10.07
C TYR A 361 2.26 -10.72 8.91
N LEU A 362 0.94 -10.61 8.83
CA LEU A 362 0.19 -9.83 7.85
C LEU A 362 -0.66 -8.79 8.59
N ALA A 363 -0.56 -7.53 8.16
CA ALA A 363 -1.41 -6.43 8.60
C ALA A 363 -2.24 -5.89 7.45
N ASP A 364 -3.53 -5.65 7.70
CA ASP A 364 -4.38 -4.86 6.80
C ASP A 364 -4.46 -3.43 7.35
N THR A 365 -3.80 -2.50 6.68
CA THR A 365 -3.69 -1.08 7.10
C THR A 365 -5.04 -0.39 7.28
N ARG A 366 -6.11 -0.89 6.66
CA ARG A 366 -7.48 -0.35 6.81
C ARG A 366 -8.04 -0.60 8.21
N GLU A 367 -7.60 -1.68 8.87
CA GLU A 367 -7.99 -2.03 10.23
C GLU A 367 -7.29 -1.15 11.28
N PHE A 368 -6.28 -0.37 10.86
CA PHE A 368 -5.57 0.61 11.69
C PHE A 368 -5.97 2.04 11.38
N ALA A 369 -7.06 2.26 10.64
CA ALA A 369 -7.69 3.56 10.62
C ALA A 369 -8.07 3.88 12.06
N SER A 370 -7.18 4.57 12.79
CA SER A 370 -7.56 5.25 14.01
C SER A 370 -8.70 6.15 13.56
N LEU A 371 -9.88 5.78 14.02
CA LEU A 371 -11.06 6.56 13.78
C LEU A 371 -10.70 7.94 14.27
N ASN A 372 -10.92 8.96 13.44
CA ASN A 372 -10.77 10.33 13.88
C ASN A 372 -11.95 10.58 14.85
N GLN A 373 -11.83 10.01 16.06
CA GLN A 373 -12.89 9.76 17.02
C GLN A 373 -13.23 11.08 17.68
N ALA A 374 -14.24 11.76 17.15
CA ALA A 374 -14.85 12.86 17.84
C ALA A 374 -15.83 12.32 18.88
N PRO A 375 -15.85 12.88 20.10
CA PRO A 375 -16.89 12.57 21.07
C PRO A 375 -18.26 12.98 20.51
N VAL A 376 -19.22 12.05 20.57
CA VAL A 376 -20.64 12.35 20.36
C VAL A 376 -21.23 12.73 21.71
N TYR A 377 -21.43 14.03 21.89
CA TYR A 377 -22.02 14.62 23.08
C TYR A 377 -23.51 14.32 23.13
N ARG A 378 -23.97 13.82 24.27
CA ARG A 378 -25.39 13.63 24.58
C ARG A 378 -25.87 14.79 25.43
N PHE A 379 -27.05 15.29 25.13
CA PHE A 379 -27.73 16.32 25.89
C PHE A 379 -29.13 15.88 26.26
N TYR A 380 -29.54 16.16 27.48
CA TYR A 380 -30.92 16.01 27.93
C TYR A 380 -31.66 17.35 27.81
N ASN A 381 -32.78 17.36 27.09
CA ASN A 381 -33.68 18.50 27.03
C ASN A 381 -34.73 18.37 28.14
N SER A 382 -34.62 19.25 29.14
CA SER A 382 -35.49 19.24 30.33
C SER A 382 -36.96 19.64 30.07
N GLU A 383 -37.25 20.30 28.94
CA GLU A 383 -38.62 20.67 28.55
C GLU A 383 -39.33 19.52 27.83
N THR A 384 -38.63 18.83 26.94
CA THR A 384 -39.22 17.75 26.12
C THR A 384 -38.99 16.35 26.72
N GLN A 385 -38.07 16.22 27.66
CA GLN A 385 -37.59 14.96 28.26
C GLN A 385 -36.93 14.02 27.23
N LYS A 386 -36.21 14.59 26.25
CA LYS A 386 -35.58 13.87 25.14
C LYS A 386 -34.10 14.11 25.07
N HIS A 387 -33.40 13.23 24.36
CA HIS A 387 -31.96 13.34 24.17
C HIS A 387 -31.62 13.89 22.79
N PHE A 388 -30.55 14.66 22.74
CA PHE A 388 -29.95 15.18 21.53
C PHE A 388 -28.49 14.74 21.46
N TYR A 389 -28.00 14.43 20.27
CA TYR A 389 -26.66 13.90 20.04
C TYR A 389 -25.95 14.74 18.98
N THR A 390 -24.71 15.13 19.26
CA THR A 390 -23.89 15.85 18.30
C THR A 390 -22.41 15.51 18.42
N ALA A 391 -21.76 15.30 17.27
CA ALA A 391 -20.31 15.22 17.18
C ALA A 391 -19.67 16.59 16.91
N THR A 392 -20.46 17.66 16.75
CA THR A 392 -20.00 18.97 16.29
C THR A 392 -19.72 19.91 17.46
N PRO A 393 -18.46 20.31 17.73
CA PRO A 393 -18.12 21.16 18.87
C PRO A 393 -18.86 22.51 18.90
N SER A 394 -19.06 23.14 17.74
CA SER A 394 -19.78 24.42 17.66
C SER A 394 -21.28 24.27 17.95
N GLU A 395 -21.89 23.13 17.62
CA GLU A 395 -23.29 22.85 17.96
C GLU A 395 -23.42 22.58 19.47
N ARG A 396 -22.52 21.77 20.04
CA ARG A 396 -22.39 21.57 21.50
C ARG A 396 -22.29 22.90 22.24
N ASP A 397 -21.38 23.77 21.81
CA ASP A 397 -21.14 25.06 22.46
C ASP A 397 -22.35 26.00 22.33
N TYR A 398 -23.06 25.95 21.19
CA TYR A 398 -24.28 26.72 21.00
C TYR A 398 -25.40 26.27 21.93
N LEU A 399 -25.62 24.94 22.09
CA LEU A 399 -26.61 24.40 23.03
C LEU A 399 -26.34 24.88 24.46
N LEU A 400 -25.09 24.76 24.92
CA LEU A 400 -24.68 25.17 26.27
C LEU A 400 -24.82 26.68 26.53
N GLN A 401 -24.50 27.51 25.53
CA GLN A 401 -24.51 28.96 25.71
C GLN A 401 -25.88 29.60 25.48
N SER A 402 -26.69 29.03 24.59
CA SER A 402 -27.88 29.71 24.05
C SER A 402 -29.20 29.03 24.43
N LEU A 403 -29.19 27.76 24.81
CA LEU A 403 -30.42 26.97 25.04
C LEU A 403 -30.42 26.33 26.44
N PRO A 404 -30.90 27.05 27.48
CA PRO A 404 -30.81 26.62 28.88
C PRO A 404 -31.62 25.35 29.21
N GLN A 405 -32.53 24.94 28.32
CA GLN A 405 -33.26 23.68 28.45
C GLN A 405 -32.40 22.45 28.19
N TYR A 406 -31.28 22.59 27.47
CA TYR A 406 -30.33 21.50 27.20
C TYR A 406 -29.27 21.43 28.30
N GLN A 407 -29.16 20.25 28.90
CA GLN A 407 -28.13 19.93 29.88
C GLN A 407 -27.23 18.85 29.28
N GLU A 408 -25.92 19.08 29.31
CA GLU A 408 -24.97 18.08 28.83
C GLU A 408 -25.03 16.84 29.72
N ASP A 409 -25.22 15.69 29.09
CA ASP A 409 -25.33 14.36 29.70
C ASP A 409 -24.15 13.47 29.24
N GLY A 410 -22.97 14.09 29.17
CA GLY A 410 -21.69 13.44 28.87
C GLY A 410 -21.51 12.99 27.42
N ILE A 411 -20.50 12.14 27.22
CA ILE A 411 -20.15 11.53 25.93
C ILE A 411 -20.89 10.19 25.84
N ALA A 412 -21.73 10.02 24.82
CA ALA A 412 -22.44 8.75 24.61
C ALA A 412 -21.55 7.68 23.98
N PHE A 413 -20.76 8.08 22.99
CA PHE A 413 -19.83 7.24 22.24
C PHE A 413 -18.92 8.13 21.37
N PHE A 414 -17.99 7.52 20.64
CA PHE A 414 -17.14 8.20 19.67
C PHE A 414 -17.58 7.87 18.24
N ALA A 415 -17.41 8.80 17.32
CA ALA A 415 -17.70 8.64 15.90
C ALA A 415 -16.83 9.56 15.04
N SER A 416 -16.78 9.36 13.73
CA SER A 416 -16.06 10.26 12.83
C SER A 416 -16.93 11.46 12.42
N GLN A 417 -16.37 12.67 12.40
CA GLN A 417 -17.04 13.85 11.82
C GLN A 417 -16.94 13.91 10.29
N ASN A 418 -16.00 13.16 9.72
CA ASN A 418 -15.69 13.19 8.30
C ASN A 418 -15.92 11.80 7.66
N PRO A 419 -16.31 11.74 6.37
CA PRO A 419 -16.40 10.46 5.67
C PRO A 419 -15.02 9.80 5.63
N GLN A 420 -14.96 8.48 5.87
CA GLN A 420 -13.76 7.66 5.81
C GLN A 420 -14.10 6.32 5.14
N PRO A 421 -13.13 5.55 4.62
CA PRO A 421 -13.36 4.20 4.14
C PRO A 421 -14.11 3.35 5.18
N ASN A 422 -15.08 2.56 4.73
CA ASN A 422 -15.92 1.67 5.55
C ASN A 422 -16.88 2.35 6.55
N LEU A 423 -16.96 3.69 6.60
CA LEU A 423 -17.96 4.37 7.41
C LEU A 423 -19.21 4.74 6.60
N LEU A 424 -20.37 4.54 7.22
CA LEU A 424 -21.67 4.98 6.75
C LEU A 424 -22.05 6.31 7.40
N PRO A 425 -22.73 7.21 6.68
CA PRO A 425 -23.31 8.42 7.28
C PRO A 425 -24.45 8.05 8.24
N VAL A 426 -24.48 8.69 9.41
CA VAL A 426 -25.62 8.65 10.34
C VAL A 426 -26.48 9.88 10.10
N TYR A 427 -27.66 9.64 9.56
CA TYR A 427 -28.66 10.64 9.21
C TYR A 427 -29.41 11.12 10.43
N ARG A 428 -29.52 12.44 10.61
CA ARG A 428 -30.29 13.08 11.68
C ARG A 428 -31.63 13.60 11.16
N PHE A 429 -32.68 13.31 11.91
CA PHE A 429 -34.03 13.80 11.63
C PHE A 429 -34.66 14.43 12.88
N PHE A 430 -35.41 15.50 12.69
CA PHE A 430 -36.23 16.11 13.73
C PHE A 430 -37.71 15.76 13.53
N ASN A 431 -38.36 15.17 14.53
CA ASN A 431 -39.80 14.93 14.50
C ASN A 431 -40.54 16.15 15.08
N SER A 432 -41.24 16.91 14.25
CA SER A 432 -41.92 18.15 14.63
C SER A 432 -43.13 17.97 15.56
N VAL A 433 -43.73 16.77 15.59
CA VAL A 433 -44.88 16.45 16.44
C VAL A 433 -44.43 16.05 17.83
N THR A 434 -43.46 15.13 17.91
CA THR A 434 -42.98 14.63 19.20
C THR A 434 -41.89 15.53 19.78
N GLN A 435 -41.20 16.32 18.96
CA GLN A 435 -39.98 17.09 19.27
C GLN A 435 -38.74 16.22 19.53
N ASP A 436 -38.70 14.97 19.03
CA ASP A 436 -37.54 14.07 19.15
C ASP A 436 -36.55 14.22 18.00
N HIS A 437 -35.32 13.76 18.24
CA HIS A 437 -34.35 13.51 17.18
C HIS A 437 -34.15 12.02 16.93
N PHE A 438 -34.10 11.64 15.67
CA PHE A 438 -33.90 10.26 15.23
C PHE A 438 -32.61 10.14 14.43
N PHE A 439 -31.85 9.08 14.69
CA PHE A 439 -30.55 8.82 14.09
C PHE A 439 -30.53 7.42 13.46
N THR A 440 -30.08 7.34 12.21
CA THR A 440 -29.98 6.04 11.51
C THR A 440 -28.85 6.03 10.50
N ALA A 441 -28.12 4.91 10.42
CA ALA A 441 -27.18 4.60 9.34
C ALA A 441 -27.83 3.81 8.19
N SER A 442 -29.12 3.44 8.32
CA SER A 442 -29.84 2.65 7.33
C SER A 442 -30.41 3.56 6.23
N GLU A 443 -29.90 3.38 5.00
CA GLU A 443 -30.42 4.10 3.83
C GLU A 443 -31.91 3.83 3.61
N THR A 444 -32.34 2.58 3.80
CA THR A 444 -33.75 2.19 3.68
C THR A 444 -34.63 2.90 4.70
N GLU A 445 -34.16 3.04 5.95
CA GLU A 445 -34.90 3.74 7.01
C GLU A 445 -34.95 5.25 6.72
N ARG A 446 -33.83 5.83 6.28
CA ARG A 446 -33.77 7.21 5.81
C ARG A 446 -34.76 7.49 4.68
N GLU A 447 -34.77 6.66 3.64
CA GLU A 447 -35.69 6.78 2.50
C GLU A 447 -37.15 6.68 2.95
N TYR A 448 -37.47 5.75 3.85
CA TYR A 448 -38.82 5.60 4.39
C TYR A 448 -39.27 6.85 5.16
N LEU A 449 -38.42 7.40 6.04
CA LEU A 449 -38.70 8.61 6.80
C LEU A 449 -38.95 9.81 5.88
N VAL A 450 -38.04 10.05 4.91
CA VAL A 450 -38.14 11.19 3.98
C VAL A 450 -39.39 11.09 3.09
N ASN A 451 -39.71 9.90 2.58
CA ASN A 451 -40.74 9.76 1.56
C ASN A 451 -42.14 9.49 2.13
N THR A 452 -42.24 9.03 3.37
CA THR A 452 -43.52 8.52 3.92
C THR A 452 -44.01 9.28 5.15
N LEU A 453 -43.11 9.81 5.99
CA LEU A 453 -43.48 10.42 7.27
C LEU A 453 -43.28 11.94 7.27
N ASN A 454 -44.36 12.68 7.03
CA ASN A 454 -44.35 14.16 6.97
C ASN A 454 -43.92 14.84 8.28
N ASP A 455 -43.99 14.13 9.40
CA ASP A 455 -43.64 14.69 10.71
C ASP A 455 -42.11 14.75 10.93
N TYR A 456 -41.33 14.01 10.14
CA TYR A 456 -39.87 13.97 10.20
C TYR A 456 -39.24 14.92 9.19
N GLN A 457 -38.42 15.84 9.69
CA GLN A 457 -37.61 16.76 8.90
C GLN A 457 -36.17 16.27 8.86
N PHE A 458 -35.63 16.08 7.66
CA PHE A 458 -34.24 15.70 7.47
C PHE A 458 -33.31 16.88 7.76
N GLU A 459 -32.37 16.71 8.69
CA GLU A 459 -31.45 17.78 9.13
C GLU A 459 -30.01 17.59 8.60
N GLY A 460 -29.73 16.49 7.89
CA GLY A 460 -28.43 16.20 7.32
C GLY A 460 -27.72 15.01 7.98
N ILE A 461 -26.40 14.97 7.83
CA ILE A 461 -25.54 13.94 8.42
C ILE A 461 -25.02 14.48 9.75
N GLY A 462 -25.24 13.72 10.84
CA GLY A 462 -24.73 14.09 12.16
C GLY A 462 -23.26 13.72 12.35
N PHE A 463 -22.88 12.52 11.91
CA PHE A 463 -21.55 11.91 12.02
C PHE A 463 -21.47 10.64 11.16
N TYR A 464 -20.33 9.95 11.15
CA TYR A 464 -20.07 8.72 10.39
C TYR A 464 -19.64 7.58 11.31
N THR A 465 -20.17 6.39 11.09
CA THR A 465 -19.99 5.18 11.94
C THR A 465 -19.84 3.94 11.08
N TYR A 466 -19.48 2.80 11.67
CA TYR A 466 -19.63 1.52 10.97
C TYR A 466 -21.11 1.12 10.88
N GLY A 467 -21.43 0.23 9.95
CA GLY A 467 -22.76 -0.39 9.86
C GLY A 467 -23.06 -1.29 11.07
N ALA A 468 -24.33 -1.57 11.33
CA ALA A 468 -24.78 -2.33 12.51
C ALA A 468 -24.35 -3.82 12.53
N ASP A 469 -23.85 -4.34 11.42
CA ASP A 469 -23.38 -5.72 11.27
C ASP A 469 -21.91 -5.78 10.81
N ALA A 470 -21.16 -4.68 10.95
CA ALA A 470 -19.80 -4.57 10.45
C ALA A 470 -18.82 -5.43 11.26
N ASN A 471 -19.06 -5.62 12.57
CA ASN A 471 -18.14 -6.21 13.53
C ASN A 471 -16.78 -5.49 13.57
N LEU A 472 -16.80 -4.17 13.39
CA LEU A 472 -15.62 -3.29 13.35
C LEU A 472 -15.63 -2.24 14.48
N GLY A 473 -16.75 -2.10 15.21
CA GLY A 473 -16.91 -1.15 16.30
C GLY A 473 -17.71 -1.69 17.49
N THR A 474 -18.14 -0.77 18.36
CA THR A 474 -18.99 -1.07 19.51
C THR A 474 -20.45 -0.79 19.20
N ASP A 475 -21.34 -1.76 19.39
CA ASP A 475 -22.77 -1.62 19.13
C ASP A 475 -23.40 -0.41 19.85
N VAL A 476 -23.92 0.53 19.06
CA VAL A 476 -24.81 1.58 19.55
C VAL A 476 -26.24 1.07 19.47
N GLN A 477 -26.79 0.78 20.63
CA GLN A 477 -28.15 0.25 20.75
C GLN A 477 -29.17 1.37 20.77
N ARG A 478 -30.24 1.22 19.98
CA ARG A 478 -31.39 2.13 19.94
C ARG A 478 -32.52 1.61 20.81
N PHE A 479 -33.10 2.50 21.59
CA PHE A 479 -34.27 2.25 22.42
C PHE A 479 -35.34 3.30 22.19
N PHE A 480 -36.61 2.90 22.31
CA PHE A 480 -37.77 3.77 22.15
C PHE A 480 -38.72 3.69 23.34
N ASN A 481 -39.13 4.83 23.88
CA ASN A 481 -40.15 4.89 24.94
C ASN A 481 -41.52 5.24 24.34
N PRO A 482 -42.50 4.33 24.35
CA PRO A 482 -43.83 4.58 23.75
C PRO A 482 -44.70 5.56 24.55
N THR A 483 -44.31 5.90 25.78
CA THR A 483 -45.04 6.88 26.61
C THR A 483 -44.56 8.29 26.33
N THR A 484 -43.24 8.51 26.27
CA THR A 484 -42.64 9.83 26.04
C THR A 484 -42.33 10.11 24.56
N GLN A 485 -42.44 9.09 23.70
CA GLN A 485 -42.06 9.14 22.28
C GLN A 485 -40.61 9.61 22.10
N ALA A 486 -39.70 9.12 22.95
CA ALA A 486 -38.28 9.48 22.95
C ALA A 486 -37.42 8.29 22.52
N HIS A 487 -36.41 8.56 21.69
CA HIS A 487 -35.33 7.62 21.40
C HIS A 487 -34.14 7.83 22.33
N PHE A 488 -33.41 6.75 22.59
CA PHE A 488 -32.16 6.75 23.34
C PHE A 488 -31.13 5.84 22.67
N TYR A 489 -29.89 6.31 22.61
CA TYR A 489 -28.77 5.63 21.98
C TYR A 489 -27.62 5.52 22.98
N THR A 490 -27.10 4.30 23.17
CA THR A 490 -25.98 4.04 24.09
C THR A 490 -25.21 2.77 23.74
N THR A 491 -23.91 2.78 24.02
CA THR A 491 -23.04 1.60 24.02
C THR A 491 -22.91 0.97 25.42
N ASN A 492 -23.36 1.67 26.47
CA ASN A 492 -23.10 1.29 27.87
C ASN A 492 -24.16 0.31 28.40
N PRO A 493 -23.79 -0.95 28.74
CA PRO A 493 -24.74 -1.95 29.24
C PRO A 493 -25.49 -1.54 30.52
N THR A 494 -24.88 -0.70 31.35
CA THR A 494 -25.52 -0.19 32.58
C THR A 494 -26.62 0.81 32.24
N GLU A 495 -26.38 1.68 31.25
CA GLU A 495 -27.41 2.62 30.77
C GLU A 495 -28.54 1.88 30.08
N GLN A 496 -28.24 0.84 29.28
CA GLN A 496 -29.24 -0.01 28.65
C GLN A 496 -30.20 -0.61 29.69
N ALA A 497 -29.67 -1.24 30.73
CA ALA A 497 -30.49 -1.79 31.81
C ALA A 497 -31.30 -0.71 32.54
N TYR A 498 -30.72 0.48 32.73
CA TYR A 498 -31.39 1.59 33.37
C TYR A 498 -32.55 2.15 32.54
N VAL A 499 -32.35 2.45 31.24
CA VAL A 499 -33.42 3.00 30.40
C VAL A 499 -34.55 1.98 30.18
N GLN A 500 -34.23 0.69 30.11
CA GLN A 500 -35.25 -0.37 30.11
C GLN A 500 -36.12 -0.35 31.38
N SER A 501 -35.52 -0.09 32.55
CA SER A 501 -36.27 0.08 33.80
C SER A 501 -37.19 1.31 33.80
N LEU A 502 -36.91 2.30 32.94
CA LEU A 502 -37.72 3.51 32.72
C LEU A 502 -38.78 3.34 31.62
N GLY A 503 -38.95 2.13 31.08
CA GLY A 503 -39.98 1.81 30.08
C GLY A 503 -39.55 2.01 28.62
N PHE A 504 -38.26 2.18 28.36
CA PHE A 504 -37.74 2.11 26.99
C PHE A 504 -37.70 0.66 26.48
N VAL A 505 -38.09 0.46 25.23
CA VAL A 505 -38.08 -0.83 24.51
C VAL A 505 -36.89 -0.85 23.57
N PHE A 506 -36.13 -1.95 23.58
CA PHE A 506 -35.00 -2.13 22.66
C PHE A 506 -35.47 -2.32 21.22
N GLU A 507 -34.89 -1.58 20.28
CA GLU A 507 -35.24 -1.61 18.85
C GLU A 507 -34.17 -2.25 17.97
N GLY A 508 -32.99 -2.55 18.50
CA GLY A 508 -31.88 -3.14 17.75
C GLY A 508 -30.59 -2.33 17.85
N VAL A 509 -29.54 -2.82 17.17
CA VAL A 509 -28.30 -2.08 16.94
C VAL A 509 -28.55 -1.09 15.80
N ALA A 510 -28.36 0.20 16.05
CA ALA A 510 -28.57 1.23 15.03
C ALA A 510 -27.35 1.35 14.09
N PHE A 511 -26.16 1.25 14.68
CA PHE A 511 -24.86 1.34 14.04
C PHE A 511 -23.77 0.95 15.04
N GLU A 512 -22.53 0.80 14.59
CA GLU A 512 -21.38 0.50 15.44
C GLU A 512 -20.51 1.76 15.60
N ALA A 513 -20.36 2.22 16.84
CA ALA A 513 -19.48 3.33 17.20
C ALA A 513 -18.01 2.94 17.10
N SER A 514 -17.19 3.94 16.83
CA SER A 514 -15.75 3.80 16.67
C SER A 514 -15.01 3.57 17.98
#